data_AF-A0A1F6NGG4-F1
#
_entry.id   AF-A0A1F6NGG4-F1
#
_cell.length_a   1.000
_cell.length_b   1.000
_cell.length_c   1.000
_cell.angle_alpha   90.00
_cell.angle_beta   90.00
_cell.angle_gamma   90.00
#
_symmetry.space_group_name_H-M   'P 1'
#
loop_
_entity.id
_entity.type
_entity.pdbx_description
1 polymer ?
#
loop_
_entity_poly.entity_id
_entity_poly.type
_entity_poly.pdbx_seq_one_letter_code
_entity_poly.pdbx_strand_id
1 'polypeptide(L)'
;MYNFLITLFKLTAIQIFGLFGIFFILGFILSKLQEKTHKIYQQTIGWKGILWTAWIGTPFHEFGHYFFAKLFRHKIIKVKIFDPNQETGELGRVDHTFSGISLYQRIGNFFIGSAPMIFGSAVLALLAYLFLPDGKELLNSLLGRNTISDFFINISSDFYNSFFNISALKTWNYWLFLYLSFCIASHLAPSKADRRGMWGGFLYIVLILILLNI
;
A
#
# COMPACT_ATOMS: atom_id res chain seq x y z
N MET A 1 -20.47 34.15 -9.99
CA MET A 1 -19.48 33.28 -10.66
C MET A 1 -18.21 33.10 -9.84
N TYR A 2 -17.53 34.18 -9.39
CA TYR A 2 -16.31 34.09 -8.57
C TYR A 2 -16.49 33.30 -7.25
N ASN A 3 -17.51 33.63 -6.45
CA ASN A 3 -17.79 32.92 -5.19
C ASN A 3 -18.16 31.44 -5.38
N PHE A 4 -18.76 31.10 -6.53
CA PHE A 4 -19.08 29.71 -6.89
C PHE A 4 -17.80 28.92 -7.16
N LEU A 5 -16.89 29.44 -7.99
CA LEU A 5 -15.62 28.79 -8.29
C LEU A 5 -14.76 28.59 -7.04
N ILE A 6 -14.68 29.59 -6.15
CA ILE A 6 -13.93 29.45 -4.89
C ILE A 6 -14.52 28.33 -4.02
N THR A 7 -15.84 28.29 -3.89
CA THR A 7 -16.52 27.26 -3.09
C THR A 7 -16.29 25.87 -3.69
N LEU A 8 -16.41 25.73 -5.01
CA LEU A 8 -16.17 24.49 -5.74
C LEU A 8 -14.75 23.94 -5.50
N PHE A 9 -13.73 24.79 -5.68
CA PHE A 9 -12.35 24.38 -5.45
C PHE A 9 -12.07 24.06 -3.98
N LYS A 10 -12.61 24.84 -3.04
CA LYS A 10 -12.43 24.61 -1.60
C LYS A 10 -13.05 23.27 -1.18
N LEU A 11 -14.27 22.97 -1.61
CA LEU A 11 -14.94 21.71 -1.29
C LEU A 11 -14.20 20.51 -1.89
N THR A 12 -13.81 20.60 -3.15
CA THR A 12 -13.05 19.54 -3.83
C THR A 12 -11.70 19.31 -3.13
N ALA A 13 -11.00 20.38 -2.73
CA ALA A 13 -9.73 20.27 -2.02
C ALA A 13 -9.89 19.58 -0.65
N ILE A 14 -10.94 19.93 0.11
CA ILE A 14 -11.25 19.29 1.40
C ILE A 14 -11.56 17.81 1.21
N GLN A 15 -12.34 17.44 0.18
CA GLN A 15 -12.64 16.04 -0.13
C GLN A 15 -11.38 15.25 -0.50
N ILE A 16 -10.53 15.81 -1.37
CA ILE A 16 -9.26 15.17 -1.77
C ILE A 16 -8.36 14.98 -0.56
N PHE A 17 -8.19 16.02 0.27
CA PHE A 17 -7.33 15.96 1.44
C PHE A 17 -7.89 14.97 2.48
N GLY A 18 -9.20 14.98 2.72
CA GLY A 18 -9.86 14.07 3.64
C GLY A 18 -9.77 12.60 3.22
N LEU A 19 -9.91 12.31 1.91
CA LEU A 19 -9.87 10.94 1.39
C LEU A 19 -8.45 10.41 1.19
N PHE A 20 -7.54 11.21 0.64
CA PHE A 20 -6.23 10.75 0.18
C PHE A 20 -5.05 11.33 0.96
N GLY A 21 -5.25 12.35 1.80
CA GLY A 21 -4.16 13.03 2.50
C GLY A 21 -3.32 12.08 3.33
N ILE A 22 -3.95 11.31 4.22
CA ILE A 22 -3.25 10.33 5.07
C ILE A 22 -2.60 9.22 4.23
N PHE A 23 -3.26 8.77 3.16
CA PHE A 23 -2.75 7.74 2.27
C PHE A 23 -1.44 8.17 1.59
N PHE A 24 -1.38 9.39 1.06
CA PHE A 24 -0.17 9.92 0.43
C PHE A 24 0.95 10.21 1.43
N ILE A 25 0.62 10.72 2.62
CA ILE A 25 1.61 10.98 3.68
C ILE A 25 2.28 9.65 4.10
N LEU A 26 1.48 8.63 4.43
CA LEU A 26 1.99 7.32 4.83
C LEU A 26 2.75 6.63 3.68
N GLY A 27 2.23 6.72 2.45
CA GLY A 27 2.91 6.18 1.26
C GLY A 27 4.27 6.83 1.00
N PHE A 28 4.40 8.14 1.22
CA PHE A 28 5.67 8.84 1.09
C PHE A 28 6.67 8.38 2.16
N ILE A 29 6.24 8.32 3.42
CA ILE A 29 7.07 7.83 4.53
C ILE A 29 7.55 6.41 4.24
N LEU A 30 6.63 5.52 3.86
CA LEU A 30 6.92 4.14 3.53
C LEU A 30 7.92 4.02 2.38
N SER A 31 7.74 4.80 1.30
CA SER A 31 8.69 4.81 0.18
C SER A 31 10.10 5.21 0.63
N LYS A 32 10.23 6.15 1.58
CA LYS A 32 11.53 6.57 2.10
C LYS A 32 12.14 5.55 3.05
N LEU A 33 11.34 4.88 3.86
CA LEU A 33 11.81 3.78 4.71
C LEU A 33 12.29 2.61 3.87
N GLN A 34 11.52 2.17 2.88
CA GLN A 34 11.89 1.08 1.98
C GLN A 34 13.18 1.38 1.20
N GLU A 35 13.32 2.60 0.65
CA GLU A 35 14.54 3.02 -0.06
C GLU A 35 15.78 2.92 0.84
N LYS A 36 15.66 3.37 2.10
CA LYS A 36 16.75 3.27 3.09
C LYS A 36 17.04 1.82 3.47
N THR A 37 16.03 1.01 3.75
CA THR A 37 16.19 -0.41 4.10
C THR A 37 16.90 -1.17 2.99
N HIS A 38 16.48 -1.00 1.73
CA HIS A 38 17.12 -1.65 0.58
C HIS A 38 18.57 -1.20 0.41
N LYS A 39 18.87 0.09 0.59
CA LYS A 39 20.24 0.61 0.53
C LYS A 39 21.12 -0.02 1.61
N ILE A 40 20.64 -0.10 2.85
CA ILE A 40 21.40 -0.71 3.96
C ILE A 40 21.62 -2.21 3.70
N TYR A 41 20.61 -2.91 3.20
CA TYR A 41 20.73 -4.35 2.87
C TYR A 41 21.75 -4.59 1.79
N GLN A 42 21.71 -3.80 0.73
CA GLN A 42 22.67 -3.90 -0.36
C GLN A 42 24.09 -3.56 0.08
N GLN A 43 24.27 -2.62 1.02
CA GLN A 43 25.58 -2.27 1.57
C GLN A 43 26.13 -3.31 2.55
N THR A 44 25.26 -4.01 3.30
CA THR A 44 25.67 -4.93 4.37
C THR A 44 25.80 -6.37 3.87
N ILE A 45 24.80 -6.87 3.14
CA ILE A 45 24.67 -8.28 2.73
C ILE A 45 24.80 -8.41 1.20
N GLY A 46 24.59 -7.32 0.45
CA GLY A 46 24.52 -7.34 -1.00
C GLY A 46 23.14 -7.76 -1.51
N TRP A 47 23.08 -8.11 -2.80
CA TRP A 47 21.81 -8.46 -3.50
C TRP A 47 21.02 -9.59 -2.83
N LYS A 48 21.73 -10.58 -2.26
CA LYS A 48 21.11 -11.70 -1.54
C LYS A 48 20.27 -11.27 -0.32
N GLY A 49 20.64 -10.15 0.32
CA GLY A 49 19.88 -9.61 1.44
C GLY A 49 18.49 -9.10 1.04
N ILE A 50 18.37 -8.56 -0.17
CA ILE A 50 17.07 -8.13 -0.73
C ILE A 50 16.23 -9.36 -1.08
N LEU A 51 16.84 -10.40 -1.66
CA LEU A 51 16.14 -11.63 -2.04
C LEU A 51 15.53 -12.36 -0.84
N TRP A 52 16.14 -12.28 0.34
CA TRP A 52 15.65 -12.90 1.57
C TRP A 52 14.26 -12.40 2.01
N THR A 53 13.90 -11.17 1.64
CA THR A 53 12.58 -10.59 1.89
C THR A 53 11.71 -10.54 0.64
N ALA A 54 12.33 -10.39 -0.54
CA ALA A 54 11.63 -10.23 -1.81
C ALA A 54 10.85 -11.47 -2.23
N TRP A 55 11.32 -12.68 -1.90
CA TRP A 55 10.65 -13.92 -2.31
C TRP A 55 9.23 -14.08 -1.75
N ILE A 56 8.88 -13.36 -0.67
CA ILE A 56 7.51 -13.26 -0.15
C ILE A 56 6.89 -11.91 -0.53
N GLY A 57 7.59 -10.81 -0.26
CA GLY A 57 7.04 -9.48 -0.43
C GLY A 57 6.66 -9.16 -1.88
N THR A 58 7.54 -9.48 -2.83
CA THR A 58 7.32 -9.21 -4.25
C THR A 58 6.14 -9.99 -4.82
N PRO A 59 5.94 -11.29 -4.52
CA PRO A 59 4.71 -11.96 -4.95
C PRO A 59 3.42 -11.30 -4.50
N PHE A 60 3.32 -10.87 -3.24
CA PHE A 60 2.12 -10.15 -2.75
C PHE A 60 1.97 -8.78 -3.42
N HIS A 61 3.08 -8.08 -3.68
CA HIS A 61 3.10 -6.81 -4.42
C HIS A 61 2.55 -6.99 -5.84
N GLU A 62 3.09 -7.91 -6.62
CA GLU A 62 2.68 -8.16 -8.00
C GLU A 62 1.28 -8.80 -8.10
N PHE A 63 0.89 -9.60 -7.11
CA PHE A 63 -0.47 -10.11 -7.04
C PHE A 63 -1.48 -8.99 -6.81
N GLY A 64 -1.15 -7.97 -6.02
CA GLY A 64 -1.96 -6.76 -5.88
C GLY A 64 -2.20 -6.10 -7.24
N HIS A 65 -1.12 -5.87 -8.02
CA HIS A 65 -1.22 -5.33 -9.38
C HIS A 65 -2.12 -6.17 -10.27
N TYR A 66 -1.92 -7.49 -10.27
CA TYR A 66 -2.74 -8.43 -11.04
C TYR A 66 -4.23 -8.36 -10.65
N PHE A 67 -4.53 -8.37 -9.34
CA PHE A 67 -5.89 -8.34 -8.81
C PHE A 67 -6.61 -7.06 -9.24
N PHE A 68 -6.02 -5.89 -9.00
CA PHE A 68 -6.63 -4.62 -9.38
C PHE A 68 -6.71 -4.43 -10.89
N ALA A 69 -5.72 -4.90 -11.64
CA ALA A 69 -5.77 -4.87 -13.10
C ALA A 69 -6.95 -5.70 -13.63
N LYS A 70 -7.23 -6.87 -13.05
CA LYS A 70 -8.43 -7.66 -13.38
C LYS A 70 -9.72 -6.96 -12.96
N LEU A 71 -9.77 -6.40 -11.75
CA LEU A 71 -10.94 -5.68 -11.24
C LEU A 71 -11.34 -4.53 -12.17
N PHE A 72 -10.37 -3.72 -12.59
CA PHE A 72 -10.58 -2.59 -13.50
C PHE A 72 -10.64 -2.98 -14.98
N ARG A 73 -10.70 -4.28 -15.30
CA ARG A 73 -10.83 -4.81 -16.67
C ARG A 73 -9.66 -4.43 -17.58
N HIS A 74 -8.45 -4.32 -17.05
CA HIS A 74 -7.24 -4.17 -17.87
C HIS A 74 -6.88 -5.51 -18.52
N LYS A 75 -6.31 -5.45 -19.72
CA LYS A 75 -5.80 -6.65 -20.41
C LYS A 75 -4.40 -6.94 -19.87
N ILE A 76 -4.26 -8.06 -19.17
CA ILE A 76 -2.98 -8.56 -18.71
C ILE A 76 -2.20 -9.09 -19.93
N ILE A 77 -0.96 -8.63 -20.10
CA ILE A 77 -0.05 -9.03 -21.18
C ILE A 77 0.91 -10.08 -20.65
N LYS A 78 1.53 -9.82 -19.50
CA LYS A 78 2.55 -10.69 -18.91
C LYS A 78 2.54 -10.57 -17.40
N VAL A 79 2.74 -11.69 -16.71
CA VAL A 79 2.85 -11.74 -15.26
C VAL A 79 4.14 -12.44 -14.91
N LYS A 80 5.00 -11.76 -14.15
CA LYS A 80 6.22 -12.29 -13.54
C LYS A 80 6.16 -11.97 -12.05
N ILE A 81 5.62 -12.90 -11.27
CA ILE A 81 5.36 -12.71 -9.83
C ILE A 81 6.66 -12.55 -9.04
N PHE A 82 7.69 -13.32 -9.40
CA PHE A 82 9.03 -13.21 -8.85
C PHE A 82 10.04 -13.67 -9.90
N ASP A 83 10.77 -12.71 -10.47
CA ASP A 83 11.80 -12.93 -11.50
C ASP A 83 12.94 -11.91 -11.27
N PRO A 84 13.70 -12.08 -10.17
CA PRO A 84 14.68 -11.09 -9.75
C PRO A 84 15.84 -10.96 -10.73
N ASN A 85 16.06 -9.74 -11.22
CA ASN A 85 17.13 -9.38 -12.12
C ASN A 85 18.06 -8.35 -11.45
N GLN A 86 19.29 -8.75 -11.15
CA GLN A 86 20.25 -7.92 -10.43
C GLN A 86 20.74 -6.71 -11.24
N GLU A 87 20.83 -6.83 -12.57
CA GLU A 87 21.31 -5.74 -13.44
C GLU A 87 20.31 -4.57 -13.50
N THR A 88 19.03 -4.90 -13.52
CA THR A 88 17.93 -3.92 -13.59
C THR A 88 17.38 -3.53 -12.21
N GLY A 89 17.59 -4.37 -11.19
CA GLY A 89 16.97 -4.26 -9.87
C GLY A 89 15.48 -4.64 -9.85
N GLU A 90 14.93 -5.16 -10.95
CA GLU A 90 13.55 -5.61 -11.05
C GLU A 90 13.38 -6.93 -10.26
N LEU A 91 12.34 -7.04 -9.43
CA LEU A 91 12.06 -8.26 -8.65
C LEU A 91 10.88 -9.06 -9.22
N GLY A 92 9.98 -8.38 -9.92
CA GLY A 92 8.76 -8.90 -10.51
C GLY A 92 8.09 -7.78 -11.31
N ARG A 93 7.10 -8.16 -12.12
CA ARG A 93 6.26 -7.21 -12.86
C ARG A 93 4.94 -7.82 -13.32
N VAL A 94 3.92 -6.97 -13.41
CA VAL A 94 2.67 -7.24 -14.12
C VAL A 94 2.49 -6.25 -15.26
N ASP A 95 2.76 -6.71 -16.48
CA ASP A 95 2.52 -5.92 -17.70
C ASP A 95 1.03 -5.97 -18.04
N HIS A 96 0.38 -4.81 -18.12
CA HIS A 96 -1.03 -4.68 -18.49
C HIS A 96 -1.26 -3.52 -19.46
N THR A 97 -2.36 -3.56 -20.20
CA THR A 97 -2.81 -2.48 -21.09
C THR A 97 -4.28 -2.17 -20.88
N PHE A 98 -4.67 -0.94 -21.22
CA PHE A 98 -6.03 -0.43 -21.05
C PHE A 98 -6.43 0.46 -22.22
N SER A 99 -7.74 0.60 -22.42
CA SER A 99 -8.30 1.54 -23.39
C SER A 99 -8.25 2.96 -22.84
N GLY A 100 -7.60 3.84 -23.59
CA GLY A 100 -7.60 5.28 -23.29
C GLY A 100 -8.96 5.95 -23.46
N ILE A 101 -10.02 5.25 -23.87
CA ILE A 101 -11.36 5.83 -23.98
C ILE A 101 -12.18 5.50 -22.71
N SER A 102 -11.85 4.41 -22.01
CA SER A 102 -12.60 3.97 -20.84
C SER A 102 -12.21 4.76 -19.59
N LEU A 103 -13.15 5.58 -19.09
CA LEU A 103 -13.00 6.30 -17.83
C LEU A 103 -12.81 5.34 -16.64
N TYR A 104 -13.51 4.20 -16.64
CA TYR A 104 -13.38 3.17 -15.60
C TYR A 104 -11.95 2.61 -15.51
N GLN A 105 -11.34 2.27 -16.64
CA GLN A 105 -9.96 1.78 -16.69
C GLN A 105 -8.95 2.88 -16.33
N ARG A 106 -9.21 4.13 -16.75
CA ARG A 106 -8.35 5.26 -16.40
C ARG A 106 -8.29 5.51 -14.89
N ILE A 107 -9.44 5.49 -14.21
CA ILE A 107 -9.51 5.51 -12.74
C ILE A 107 -8.78 4.30 -12.17
N GLY A 108 -8.94 3.13 -12.79
CA GLY A 108 -8.25 1.90 -12.41
C GLY A 108 -6.74 2.03 -12.27
N ASN A 109 -6.08 2.88 -13.06
CA ASN A 109 -4.64 3.14 -12.91
C ASN A 109 -4.25 3.67 -11.52
N PHE A 110 -5.14 4.41 -10.83
CA PHE A 110 -4.93 4.84 -9.46
C PHE A 110 -4.81 3.62 -8.53
N PHE A 111 -5.79 2.73 -8.60
CA PHE A 111 -5.89 1.54 -7.75
C PHE A 111 -4.84 0.50 -8.07
N ILE A 112 -4.47 0.34 -9.35
CA ILE A 112 -3.37 -0.55 -9.74
C ILE A 112 -2.05 0.04 -9.22
N GLY A 113 -1.77 1.32 -9.45
CA GLY A 113 -0.54 1.94 -8.95
C GLY A 113 -0.43 1.97 -7.41
N SER A 114 -1.56 2.01 -6.70
CA SER A 114 -1.63 1.90 -5.23
C SER A 114 -1.86 0.47 -4.72
N ALA A 115 -1.98 -0.50 -5.62
CA ALA A 115 -2.35 -1.87 -5.28
C ALA A 115 -1.44 -2.51 -4.24
N PRO A 116 -0.11 -2.39 -4.32
CA PRO A 116 0.76 -2.97 -3.31
C PRO A 116 0.50 -2.44 -1.92
N MET A 117 0.20 -1.14 -1.80
CA MET A 117 -0.10 -0.53 -0.51
C MET A 117 -1.44 -1.03 0.06
N ILE A 118 -2.50 -1.03 -0.76
CA ILE A 118 -3.84 -1.44 -0.31
C ILE A 118 -3.82 -2.94 0.01
N PHE A 119 -3.35 -3.75 -0.93
CA PHE A 119 -3.34 -5.20 -0.81
C PHE A 119 -2.38 -5.67 0.27
N GLY A 120 -1.16 -5.12 0.29
CA GLY A 120 -0.17 -5.47 1.32
C GLY A 120 -0.62 -5.08 2.72
N SER A 121 -1.32 -3.95 2.90
CA SER A 121 -1.90 -3.58 4.20
C SER A 121 -2.98 -4.58 4.66
N ALA A 122 -3.82 -5.06 3.73
CA ALA A 122 -4.81 -6.09 4.03
C ALA A 122 -4.15 -7.43 4.41
N VAL A 123 -3.07 -7.81 3.74
CA VAL A 123 -2.29 -9.02 4.09
C VAL A 123 -1.63 -8.86 5.45
N LEU A 124 -1.06 -7.69 5.77
CA LEU A 124 -0.48 -7.42 7.10
C LEU A 124 -1.53 -7.51 8.21
N ALA A 125 -2.73 -6.96 7.99
CA ALA A 125 -3.84 -7.08 8.94
C ALA A 125 -4.27 -8.54 9.13
N LEU A 126 -4.32 -9.33 8.06
CA LEU A 126 -4.61 -10.76 8.13
C LEU A 126 -3.52 -11.52 8.89
N LEU A 127 -2.25 -11.23 8.64
CA LEU A 127 -1.13 -11.84 9.36
C LEU A 127 -1.18 -11.49 10.85
N ALA A 128 -1.51 -10.25 11.20
CA ALA A 128 -1.68 -9.84 12.59
C ALA A 128 -2.83 -10.63 13.23
N TYR A 129 -3.98 -10.73 12.56
CA TYR A 129 -5.13 -11.49 13.06
C TYR A 129 -4.81 -12.98 13.32
N LEU A 130 -3.98 -13.59 12.47
CA LEU A 130 -3.69 -15.03 12.53
C LEU A 130 -2.54 -15.40 13.47
N PHE A 131 -1.49 -14.58 13.53
CA PHE A 131 -0.22 -14.95 14.15
C PHE A 131 0.17 -14.09 15.36
N LEU A 132 -0.40 -12.88 15.51
CA LEU A 132 -0.16 -12.06 16.68
C LEU A 132 -1.10 -12.52 17.81
N PRO A 133 -0.61 -12.83 19.03
CA PRO A 133 -1.44 -13.35 20.13
C PRO A 133 -2.66 -12.47 20.43
N ASP A 134 -2.46 -11.15 20.47
CA ASP A 134 -3.51 -10.15 20.75
C ASP A 134 -4.04 -9.50 19.46
N GLY A 135 -3.77 -10.10 18.28
CA GLY A 135 -4.06 -9.51 16.98
C GLY A 135 -5.56 -9.29 16.70
N LYS A 136 -6.43 -10.13 17.27
CA LYS A 136 -7.88 -9.96 17.15
C LYS A 136 -8.38 -8.75 17.92
N GLU A 137 -7.89 -8.58 19.15
CA GLU A 137 -8.23 -7.45 20.00
C GLU A 137 -7.72 -6.15 19.41
N LEU A 138 -6.49 -6.15 18.88
CA LEU A 138 -5.93 -5.04 18.12
C LEU A 138 -6.84 -4.66 16.95
N LEU A 139 -7.21 -5.61 16.09
CA LEU A 139 -8.04 -5.31 14.92
C LEU A 139 -9.44 -4.82 15.31
N ASN A 140 -10.05 -5.41 16.33
CA ASN A 140 -11.35 -4.98 16.83
C ASN A 140 -11.29 -3.57 17.43
N SER A 141 -10.23 -3.25 18.19
CA SER A 141 -10.02 -1.90 18.72
C SER A 141 -9.88 -0.89 17.59
N LEU A 142 -9.18 -1.23 16.50
CA LEU A 142 -9.01 -0.35 15.35
C LEU A 142 -10.33 -0.13 14.57
N LEU A 143 -11.12 -1.18 14.37
CA LEU A 143 -12.38 -1.12 13.63
C LEU A 143 -13.53 -0.49 14.44
N GLY A 144 -13.48 -0.56 15.77
CA GLY A 144 -14.50 -0.02 16.67
C GLY A 144 -14.41 1.49 16.92
N ARG A 145 -13.42 2.21 16.36
CA ARG A 145 -13.27 3.66 16.56
C ARG A 145 -14.06 4.44 15.52
N ASN A 146 -14.86 5.39 16.00
CA ASN A 146 -15.70 6.23 15.14
C ASN A 146 -15.08 7.61 14.84
N THR A 147 -14.04 8.01 15.57
CA THR A 147 -13.38 9.31 15.39
C THR A 147 -11.90 9.14 15.05
N ILE A 148 -11.39 10.05 14.21
CA ILE A 148 -9.97 10.10 13.82
C ILE A 148 -9.08 10.42 15.03
N SER A 149 -9.55 11.25 15.97
CA SER A 149 -8.81 11.60 17.18
C SER A 149 -8.62 10.39 18.10
N ASP A 150 -9.68 9.61 18.33
CA ASP A 150 -9.59 8.42 19.20
C ASP A 150 -8.69 7.36 18.57
N PHE A 151 -8.70 7.26 17.24
CA PHE A 151 -7.80 6.40 16.49
C PHE A 151 -6.34 6.77 16.75
N PHE A 152 -5.94 8.04 16.56
CA PHE A 152 -4.53 8.44 16.75
C PHE A 152 -4.03 8.36 18.19
N ILE A 153 -4.89 8.63 19.17
CA ILE A 153 -4.50 8.57 20.59
C ILE A 153 -4.22 7.13 21.01
N ASN A 154 -5.13 6.21 20.67
CA ASN A 154 -5.09 4.84 21.20
C ASN A 154 -4.28 3.87 20.33
N ILE A 155 -4.04 4.17 19.05
CA ILE A 155 -3.28 3.27 18.18
C ILE A 155 -1.87 3.01 18.71
N SER A 156 -1.26 4.01 19.35
CA SER A 156 0.07 3.88 19.94
C SER A 156 0.11 2.88 21.11
N SER A 157 -0.87 2.95 22.01
CA SER A 157 -0.96 2.05 23.16
C SER A 157 -1.37 0.64 22.76
N ASP A 158 -2.33 0.52 21.85
CA ASP A 158 -2.82 -0.78 21.38
C ASP A 158 -1.73 -1.52 20.61
N PHE A 159 -0.97 -0.80 19.78
CA PHE A 159 0.20 -1.35 19.11
C PHE A 159 1.30 -1.74 20.10
N TYR A 160 1.62 -0.87 21.07
CA TYR A 160 2.66 -1.19 22.06
C TYR A 160 2.32 -2.46 22.86
N ASN A 161 1.09 -2.56 23.35
CA ASN A 161 0.64 -3.69 24.14
C ASN A 161 0.63 -4.99 23.33
N SER A 162 0.17 -4.93 22.07
CA SER A 162 0.08 -6.13 21.22
C SER A 162 1.44 -6.58 20.69
N PHE A 163 2.35 -5.63 20.39
CA PHE A 163 3.61 -5.92 19.72
C PHE A 163 4.78 -6.18 20.67
N PHE A 164 4.79 -5.56 21.85
CA PHE A 164 5.86 -5.69 22.87
C PHE A 164 5.44 -6.53 24.08
N ASN A 165 4.41 -7.36 23.95
CA ASN A 165 4.03 -8.31 24.98
C ASN A 165 5.16 -9.34 25.19
N ILE A 166 5.79 -9.34 26.37
CA ILE A 166 6.91 -10.25 26.71
C ILE A 166 6.50 -11.73 26.57
N SER A 167 5.23 -12.04 26.77
CA SER A 167 4.70 -13.40 26.55
C SER A 167 4.67 -13.79 25.07
N ALA A 168 4.41 -12.83 24.17
CA ALA A 168 4.40 -13.06 22.72
C ALA A 168 5.79 -13.42 22.19
N LEU A 169 6.86 -12.83 22.74
CA LEU A 169 8.25 -13.12 22.36
C LEU A 169 8.65 -14.59 22.55
N LYS A 170 7.96 -15.33 23.42
CA LYS A 170 8.22 -16.75 23.69
C LYS A 170 7.56 -17.69 22.68
N THR A 171 6.66 -17.18 21.85
CA THR A 171 5.86 -18.01 20.92
C THR A 171 6.45 -17.96 19.51
N TRP A 172 6.55 -19.11 18.85
CA TRP A 172 7.11 -19.19 17.49
C TRP A 172 6.26 -18.41 16.46
N ASN A 173 4.94 -18.37 16.63
CA ASN A 173 4.00 -17.64 15.76
C ASN A 173 4.36 -16.15 15.66
N TYR A 174 4.80 -15.54 16.75
CA TYR A 174 5.19 -14.13 16.79
C TYR A 174 6.42 -13.86 15.90
N TRP A 175 7.43 -14.73 15.96
CA TRP A 175 8.61 -14.60 15.10
C TRP A 175 8.29 -14.85 13.63
N LEU A 176 7.39 -15.79 13.33
CA LEU A 176 6.88 -15.98 11.98
C LEU A 176 6.13 -14.73 11.49
N PHE A 177 5.26 -14.16 12.33
CA PHE A 177 4.54 -12.92 12.03
C PHE A 177 5.52 -11.78 11.72
N LEU A 178 6.53 -11.56 12.56
CA LEU A 178 7.54 -10.53 12.35
C LEU A 178 8.26 -10.73 11.02
N TYR A 179 8.71 -11.96 10.74
CA TYR A 179 9.41 -12.26 9.49
C TYR A 179 8.54 -11.99 8.26
N LEU A 180 7.31 -12.53 8.22
CA LEU A 180 6.38 -12.33 7.10
C LEU A 180 6.00 -10.86 6.93
N SER A 181 5.70 -10.18 8.03
CA SER A 181 5.34 -8.76 8.01
C SER A 181 6.49 -7.91 7.51
N PHE A 182 7.72 -8.22 7.92
CA PHE A 182 8.90 -7.53 7.45
C PHE A 182 9.15 -7.77 5.96
N CYS A 183 8.94 -9.00 5.47
CA CYS A 183 9.05 -9.31 4.05
C CYS A 183 8.06 -8.49 3.21
N ILE A 184 6.80 -8.39 3.65
CA ILE A 184 5.77 -7.64 2.95
C ILE A 184 6.04 -6.13 3.03
N ALA A 185 6.27 -5.60 4.23
CA ALA A 185 6.47 -4.18 4.46
C ALA A 185 7.70 -3.61 3.72
N SER A 186 8.75 -4.42 3.55
CA SER A 186 9.95 -4.03 2.80
C SER A 186 9.73 -3.93 1.29
N HIS A 187 8.62 -4.44 0.76
CA HIS A 187 8.32 -4.46 -0.68
C HIS A 187 6.92 -3.92 -0.96
N LEU A 188 6.42 -2.99 -0.15
CA LEU A 188 5.05 -2.47 -0.22
C LEU A 188 4.97 -1.10 -0.91
N ALA A 189 6.09 -0.37 -0.95
CA ALA A 189 6.13 0.94 -1.57
C ALA A 189 6.02 0.84 -3.10
N PRO A 190 5.15 1.66 -3.72
CA PRO A 190 4.92 1.62 -5.16
C PRO A 190 6.18 2.04 -5.92
N SER A 191 6.47 1.33 -7.02
CA SER A 191 7.61 1.62 -7.89
C SER A 191 7.48 2.98 -8.60
N LYS A 192 8.54 3.43 -9.28
CA LYS A 192 8.47 4.63 -10.13
C LYS A 192 7.44 4.48 -11.25
N ALA A 193 7.24 3.27 -11.79
CA ALA A 193 6.22 3.01 -12.80
C ALA A 193 4.82 3.06 -12.18
N ASP A 194 4.65 2.42 -11.03
CA ASP A 194 3.38 2.34 -10.29
C ASP A 194 2.89 3.74 -9.92
N ARG A 195 3.78 4.59 -9.40
CA ARG A 195 3.44 5.99 -9.07
C ARG A 195 3.02 6.80 -10.30
N ARG A 196 3.65 6.58 -11.46
CA ARG A 196 3.24 7.27 -12.71
C ARG A 196 1.82 6.87 -13.12
N GLY A 197 1.50 5.58 -13.08
CA GLY A 197 0.13 5.10 -13.31
C GLY A 197 -0.84 5.66 -12.28
N MET A 198 -0.46 5.64 -11.01
CA MET A 198 -1.26 6.14 -9.89
C MET A 198 -1.65 7.61 -10.08
N TRP A 199 -0.69 8.48 -10.39
CA TRP A 199 -0.94 9.90 -10.65
C TRP A 199 -1.85 10.11 -11.88
N GLY A 200 -1.66 9.31 -12.93
CA GLY A 200 -2.53 9.34 -14.10
C GLY A 200 -3.99 9.06 -13.74
N GLY A 201 -4.26 8.03 -12.94
CA GLY A 201 -5.61 7.71 -12.48
C GLY A 201 -6.17 8.72 -11.47
N PHE A 202 -5.31 9.24 -10.58
CA PHE A 202 -5.68 10.24 -9.59
C PHE A 202 -6.24 11.51 -10.25
N LEU A 203 -5.66 11.97 -11.36
CA LEU A 203 -6.18 13.12 -12.10
C LEU A 203 -7.62 12.91 -12.57
N TYR A 204 -7.98 11.70 -13.02
CA TYR A 204 -9.37 11.40 -13.41
C TYR A 204 -10.33 11.38 -12.21
N ILE A 205 -9.87 10.92 -11.04
CA ILE A 205 -10.65 10.99 -9.80
C ILE A 205 -10.92 12.46 -9.44
N VAL A 206 -9.90 13.31 -9.51
CA VAL A 206 -10.05 14.76 -9.26
C VAL A 206 -11.04 15.39 -10.23
N LEU A 207 -10.95 15.09 -11.53
CA LEU A 207 -11.88 15.60 -12.54
C LEU A 207 -13.33 15.20 -12.24
N ILE A 208 -13.55 13.95 -11.82
CA ILE A 208 -14.89 13.47 -11.47
C ILE A 208 -15.42 14.17 -10.22
N LEU A 209 -14.59 14.35 -9.19
CA LEU A 209 -15.00 15.09 -7.99
C LEU A 209 -15.36 16.54 -8.31
N ILE A 210 -14.60 17.20 -9.20
CA ILE A 210 -14.96 18.55 -9.67
C ILE A 210 -16.33 18.52 -10.37
N LEU A 211 -16.56 17.58 -11.29
CA LEU A 211 -17.83 17.45 -12.01
C LEU A 211 -19.02 17.17 -11.09
N LEU A 212 -18.83 16.39 -10.01
CA LEU A 212 -19.87 16.09 -9.03
C LEU A 212 -20.18 17.27 -8.10
N ASN A 213 -19.24 18.20 -7.91
CA ASN A 213 -19.41 19.35 -7.04
C ASN A 213 -19.89 20.62 -7.78
N ILE A 214 -19.99 20.58 -9.12
CA ILE A 214 -20.62 21.64 -9.95
C ILE A 214 -22.13 21.60 -9.78
#